data_AF-A0A834I3L3-F1
#
_entry.id   AF-A0A834I3L3-F1
#
_cell.length_a   1.000
_cell.length_b   1.000
_cell.length_c   1.000
_cell.angle_alpha   90.00
_cell.angle_beta   90.00
_cell.angle_gamma   90.00
#
_symmetry.space_group_name_H-M   'P 1'
#
loop_
_entity.id
_entity.type
_entity.pdbx_description
1 polymer ?
#
loop_
_entity_poly.entity_id
_entity_poly.type
_entity_poly.pdbx_seq_one_letter_code
_entity_poly.pdbx_strand_id
1 'polypeptide(L)' 'MDKKEFRVLIKYCFLKGKDTVEGKIWLDAEIPNTALGKSTIKDEYAKLRHGEMNTDDGKRSGRPKKVVAD' A
#
# COMPACT_ATOMS: atom_id res chain seq x y z
N MET A 1 -1.97 -12.45 -6.63
CA MET A 1 -1.79 -11.80 -5.33
C MET A 1 -2.79 -10.68 -5.19
N ASP A 2 -3.42 -10.60 -4.03
CA ASP A 2 -4.34 -9.53 -3.70
C ASP A 2 -3.60 -8.26 -3.27
N LYS A 3 -4.27 -7.12 -3.35
CA LYS A 3 -3.70 -5.81 -2.93
C LYS A 3 -3.21 -5.83 -1.48
N LYS A 4 -3.90 -6.57 -0.61
CA LYS A 4 -3.53 -6.71 0.81
C LYS A 4 -2.19 -7.45 0.96
N GLU A 5 -1.97 -8.52 0.19
CA GLU A 5 -0.71 -9.28 0.20
C GLU A 5 0.46 -8.39 -0.23
N PHE A 6 0.26 -7.55 -1.25
CA PHE A 6 1.28 -6.59 -1.66
C PHE A 6 1.62 -5.56 -0.60
N ARG A 7 0.62 -5.02 0.10
CA ARG A 7 0.88 -4.08 1.21
C ARG A 7 1.66 -4.74 2.34
N VAL A 8 1.38 -6.01 2.64
CA VAL A 8 2.14 -6.78 3.63
C VAL A 8 3.61 -6.91 3.21
N LEU A 9 3.88 -7.22 1.94
CA LEU A 9 5.24 -7.34 1.42
C LEU A 9 5.98 -6.00 1.36
N ILE A 10 5.31 -4.93 0.94
CA ILE A 10 5.87 -3.56 0.97
C ILE A 10 6.23 -3.17 2.42
N LYS A 11 5.33 -3.43 3.36
CA LYS A 11 5.56 -3.18 4.78
C LYS A 11 6.75 -3.99 5.29
N TYR A 12 6.88 -5.24 4.89
CA TYR A 12 8.04 -6.06 5.22
C TYR A 12 9.35 -5.43 4.70
N CYS A 13 9.41 -5.01 3.43
CA CYS A 13 10.58 -4.30 2.88
C CYS A 13 10.93 -3.04 3.68
N PHE A 14 9.93 -2.22 4.01
CA PHE A 14 10.11 -1.01 4.82
C PHE A 14 10.68 -1.32 6.21
N LEU A 15 10.13 -2.32 6.91
CA LEU A 15 10.61 -2.73 8.24
C LEU A 15 12.02 -3.32 8.22
N LYS A 16 12.46 -3.88 7.08
CA LYS A 16 13.84 -4.33 6.86
C LYS A 16 14.80 -3.18 6.53
N GLY A 17 14.32 -1.94 6.52
CA GLY A 17 15.12 -0.75 6.23
C GLY A 17 15.41 -0.52 4.75
N LYS A 18 14.75 -1.28 3.85
CA LYS A 18 14.93 -1.10 2.40
C LYS A 18 14.25 0.16 1.93
N ASP A 19 14.90 0.91 1.04
CA ASP A 19 14.26 2.06 0.40
C ASP A 19 13.24 1.63 -0.67
N THR A 20 12.56 2.59 -1.30
CA THR A 20 11.55 2.29 -2.33
C THR A 20 12.12 1.59 -3.58
N VAL A 21 13.39 1.82 -3.92
CA VAL A 21 14.05 1.25 -5.09
C VAL A 21 14.48 -0.18 -4.78
N GLU A 22 15.15 -0.39 -3.65
CA GLU A 22 15.54 -1.71 -3.16
C GLU A 22 14.32 -2.59 -2.89
N GLY A 23 13.27 -2.02 -2.31
CA GLY A 23 11.99 -2.70 -2.08
C GLY A 23 11.36 -3.13 -3.40
N LYS A 24 11.39 -2.28 -4.44
CA LYS A 24 10.90 -2.64 -5.77
C LYS A 24 11.74 -3.74 -6.42
N ILE A 25 13.06 -3.63 -6.40
CA ILE A 25 13.95 -4.65 -6.98
C ILE A 25 13.70 -6.01 -6.32
N TRP A 26 13.56 -6.01 -4.99
CA TRP A 26 13.25 -7.23 -4.25
C TRP A 26 11.86 -7.80 -4.61
N LEU A 27 10.84 -6.94 -4.70
CA LEU A 27 9.49 -7.35 -5.11
C LEU A 27 9.43 -7.88 -6.55
N ASP A 28 10.12 -7.23 -7.49
CA ASP A 28 10.19 -7.65 -8.89
C ASP A 28 10.93 -9.00 -9.03
N ALA A 29 11.97 -9.23 -8.22
CA ALA A 29 12.74 -10.47 -8.23
C ALA A 29 11.95 -11.65 -7.63
N GLU A 30 11.27 -11.42 -6.51
CA GLU A 30 10.53 -12.46 -5.80
C GLU A 30 9.17 -12.76 -6.48
N ILE A 31 8.58 -11.75 -7.12
CA ILE A 31 7.24 -11.84 -7.71
C ILE A 31 7.22 -11.21 -9.11
N PRO A 32 7.85 -11.87 -10.10
CA PRO A 32 8.11 -11.30 -11.42
C PRO A 32 6.84 -11.00 -12.24
N ASN A 33 5.72 -11.64 -11.91
CA ASN A 33 4.48 -11.50 -12.67
C ASN A 33 3.55 -10.40 -12.15
N THR A 34 3.96 -9.66 -11.11
CA THR A 34 3.13 -8.60 -10.54
C THR A 34 3.72 -7.24 -10.76
N ALA A 35 3.11 -6.53 -11.69
CA ALA A 35 3.38 -5.14 -11.99
C ALA A 35 2.82 -4.24 -10.88
N LEU A 36 3.52 -4.16 -9.74
CA LEU A 36 3.32 -3.00 -8.87
C LEU A 36 3.96 -1.78 -9.51
N GLY A 37 3.14 -0.77 -9.76
CA GLY A 37 3.61 0.52 -10.23
C GLY A 37 4.60 1.12 -9.23
N LYS A 38 5.64 1.78 -9.77
CA LYS A 38 6.59 2.56 -8.95
C LYS A 38 5.88 3.59 -8.06
N SER A 39 4.78 4.17 -8.55
CA SER A 39 3.94 5.11 -7.78
C SER A 39 3.31 4.43 -6.56
N THR A 40 2.69 3.27 -6.74
CA THR A 40 2.04 2.53 -5.65
C THR A 40 3.01 2.22 -4.52
N ILE A 41 4.24 1.78 -4.83
CA ILE A 41 5.26 1.50 -3.80
C ILE A 41 5.62 2.80 -3.05
N LYS A 42 5.80 3.92 -3.75
CA LYS A 42 6.10 5.21 -3.13
C LYS A 42 4.97 5.68 -2.21
N ASP A 43 3.72 5.57 -2.65
CA ASP A 43 2.55 6.00 -1.87
C ASP A 43 2.41 5.17 -0.59
N GLU A 44 2.56 3.85 -0.69
CA GLU A 44 2.52 2.95 0.48
C GLU A 44 3.70 3.23 1.44
N TYR A 45 4.91 3.47 0.92
CA TYR A 45 6.05 3.89 1.76
C TYR A 45 5.82 5.23 2.46
N ALA A 46 5.17 6.20 1.80
CA ALA A 46 4.84 7.48 2.41
C ALA A 46 3.88 7.28 3.60
N LYS A 47 2.82 6.48 3.44
CA LYS A 47 1.91 6.11 4.54
C LYS A 47 2.64 5.47 5.71
N LEU A 48 3.53 4.52 5.44
CA LEU A 48 4.32 3.83 6.47
C LEU A 48 5.23 4.81 7.24
N ARG A 49 5.84 5.79 6.55
CA ARG A 49 6.62 6.87 7.20
C ARG A 49 5.77 7.77 8.09
N HIS A 50 4.49 7.95 7.76
CA HIS A 50 3.52 8.68 8.60
C HIS A 50 2.96 7.82 9.75
N GLY A 51 3.42 6.59 9.94
CA GLY A 51 2.99 5.69 11.00
C GLY A 51 1.73 4.89 10.68
N GLU A 52 1.19 5.00 9.46
CA GLU A 52 0.03 4.24 9.01
C GLU A 52 0.47 2.81 8.64
N MET A 53 0.60 1.96 9.66
CA MET A 53 1.09 0.59 9.58
C MET A 53 -0.01 -0.42 9.19
N ASN A 54 -1.25 0.03 8.97
CA ASN A 54 -2.35 -0.85 8.62
C ASN A 54 -2.22 -1.31 7.16
N THR A 55 -2.46 -2.60 6.91
CA THR A 55 -2.44 -3.17 5.56
C THR A 55 -3.85 -3.30 4.96
N ASP A 56 -4.90 -3.10 5.77
CA ASP A 56 -6.27 -3.05 5.29
C ASP A 56 -6.58 -1.76 4.53
N ASP A 57 -7.56 -1.82 3.62
CA ASP A 57 -8.10 -0.62 3.00
C ASP A 57 -8.76 0.26 4.07
N GLY A 58 -8.41 1.54 4.05
CA GLY A 58 -9.11 2.55 4.86
C GLY A 58 -10.61 2.55 4.57
N LYS A 59 -11.40 2.96 5.56
CA LYS A 59 -12.86 3.03 5.45
C LYS A 59 -13.22 3.93 4.26
N ARG A 60 -13.81 3.35 3.20
CA ARG A 60 -14.25 4.12 2.04
C ARG A 60 -15.30 5.13 2.52
N SER A 61 -15.16 6.40 2.12
CA SER A 61 -16.23 7.37 2.38
C SER A 61 -17.47 6.88 1.67
N GLY A 62 -18.48 6.47 2.44
CA GLY A 62 -19.76 6.05 1.89
C GLY A 62 -20.42 7.21 1.14
N ARG A 63 -21.41 6.89 0.31
CA ARG A 63 -22.28 7.90 -0.30
C ARG A 63 -22.85 8.78 0.83
N PRO A 64 -22.78 10.12 0.74
CA PRO A 64 -23.40 10.99 1.72
C PRO A 64 -24.88 10.63 1.86
N LYS A 65 -25.37 10.50 3.10
CA LYS A 65 -26.81 10.34 3.34
C LYS A 65 -27.50 11.60 2.83
N LYS A 66 -28.48 11.45 1.94
CA LYS A 66 -29.36 12.58 1.56
C LYS A 66 -30.03 13.07 2.84
N VAL A 67 -29.77 14.31 3.20
CA VAL A 67 -30.55 15.01 4.22
C VAL A 67 -31.94 15.17 3.62
N VAL A 68 -32.93 14.51 4.22
CA VAL A 68 -34.34 14.83 3.96
C VAL A 68 -34.58 16.09 4.78
N ALA A 69 -34.81 17.21 4.09
CA ALA A 69 -35.35 18.39 4.75
C ALA A 69 -36.86 18.16 4.90
N ASP A 70 -37.34 18.21 6.15
CA ASP A 70 -38.76 18.37 6.49
C ASP A 70 -39.30 19.73 6.02
#